data_AF-A0A377UUJ1-F1
#
_entry.id   AF-A0A377UUJ1-F1
#
_cell.length_a   1.000
_cell.length_b   1.000
_cell.length_c   1.000
_cell.angle_alpha   90.00
_cell.angle_beta   90.00
_cell.angle_gamma   90.00
#
_symmetry.space_group_name_H-M   'P 1'
#
loop_
_entity.id
_entity.type
_entity.pdbx_description
1 polymer ?
#
loop_
_entity_poly.entity_id
_entity_poly.type
_entity_poly.pdbx_seq_one_letter_code
_entity_poly.pdbx_strand_id
1 'polypeptide(L)'
;MRLGYLSPMRIIHTSEMESGQIYIPFINWLLYVSVVIVIVSFEHSSNLAAAYGIAVTGTMVLTSILSATVARKNWHWNKLFVGLMLVAFLCIDIPLFLGEPR
;
A
#
# COMPACT_ATOMS: atom_id res chain seq x y z
N MET A 1 -8.81 7.72 21.09
CA MET A 1 -8.31 6.33 21.20
C MET A 1 -6.79 6.35 21.34
N ARG A 2 -6.23 5.82 22.43
CA ARG A 2 -4.81 5.42 22.48
C ARG A 2 -4.75 4.02 21.87
N LEU A 3 -4.26 3.91 20.64
CA LEU A 3 -4.03 2.62 20.01
C LEU A 3 -2.79 2.00 20.67
N GLY A 4 -2.99 1.23 21.73
CA GLY A 4 -1.96 0.51 22.49
C GLY A 4 -1.36 -0.67 21.73
N TYR A 5 -1.06 -0.48 20.44
CA TYR A 5 -0.52 -1.53 19.56
C TYR A 5 1.01 -1.51 19.47
N LEU A 6 1.66 -0.47 19.97
CA LEU A 6 3.12 -0.33 19.89
C LEU A 6 3.67 -0.24 21.32
N SER A 7 4.47 -1.25 21.68
CA SER A 7 5.37 -1.21 22.83
C SER A 7 6.16 0.11 22.81
N PRO A 8 6.47 0.75 23.95
CA PRO A 8 7.19 2.03 23.95
C PRO A 8 8.49 1.93 23.15
N MET A 9 8.44 2.35 21.89
CA MET A 9 9.62 2.36 21.04
C MET A 9 10.51 3.49 21.54
N ARG A 10 11.75 3.17 21.87
CA ARG A 10 12.74 4.14 22.32
C ARG A 10 13.06 5.08 21.14
N ILE A 11 12.34 6.20 21.07
CA ILE A 11 12.58 7.27 20.09
C ILE A 11 13.90 7.92 20.51
N ILE A 12 14.96 7.64 19.75
CA ILE A 12 16.26 8.27 19.98
C ILE A 12 16.21 9.61 19.25
N HIS A 13 16.08 10.70 20.02
CA HIS A 13 16.23 12.07 19.51
C HIS A 13 17.71 12.29 19.23
N THR A 14 18.14 12.08 17.98
CA THR A 14 19.56 12.18 17.59
C THR A 14 20.02 13.62 17.31
N SER A 15 19.16 14.65 17.55
CA SER A 15 19.58 16.05 17.64
C SER A 15 18.46 16.92 18.25
N GLU A 16 18.81 17.81 19.19
CA GLU A 16 17.91 18.84 19.73
C GLU A 16 17.68 20.02 18.75
N MET A 17 18.16 19.92 17.51
CA MET A 17 18.10 20.99 16.51
C MET A 17 17.63 20.51 15.14
N GLU A 18 16.50 19.79 15.06
CA GLU A 18 15.64 19.75 13.88
C GLU A 18 14.39 18.90 14.18
N SER A 19 13.25 19.56 14.37
CA SER A 19 11.97 18.96 14.77
C SER A 19 11.34 18.02 13.73
N GLY A 20 12.10 17.51 12.75
CA GLY A 20 11.63 16.77 11.57
C GLY A 20 12.17 15.34 11.41
N GLN A 21 13.17 14.90 12.18
CA GLN A 21 13.78 13.57 12.00
C GLN A 21 13.46 12.63 13.17
N ILE A 22 12.34 11.91 13.06
CA ILE A 22 11.97 10.82 13.98
C ILE A 22 12.70 9.55 13.51
N TYR A 23 13.87 9.26 14.08
CA TYR A 23 14.57 7.99 13.84
C TYR A 23 14.13 6.94 14.86
N ILE A 24 13.42 5.91 14.39
CA ILE A 24 13.08 4.72 15.18
C ILE A 24 13.99 3.59 14.72
N PRO A 25 15.11 3.31 15.43
CA PRO A 25 16.16 2.40 14.96
C PRO A 25 15.64 1.02 14.56
N PHE A 26 14.71 0.46 15.34
CA PHE A 26 14.10 -0.83 15.06
C PHE A 26 13.34 -0.84 13.72
N ILE A 27 12.49 0.16 13.48
CA ILE A 27 11.72 0.26 12.24
C ILE A 27 12.65 0.52 11.05
N ASN A 28 13.67 1.38 11.21
CA ASN A 28 14.60 1.66 10.11
C ASN A 28 15.43 0.44 9.71
N TRP A 29 15.93 -0.33 10.68
CA TRP A 29 16.62 -1.60 10.38
C TRP A 29 15.69 -2.64 9.76
N LEU A 30 14.46 -2.74 10.24
CA LEU A 30 13.46 -3.64 9.66
C LEU A 30 13.15 -3.27 8.21
N LEU A 31 12.92 -1.98 7.92
CA LEU A 31 12.71 -1.46 6.57
C LEU A 31 13.94 -1.71 5.68
N TYR A 32 15.14 -1.44 6.19
CA TYR A 32 16.39 -1.67 5.47
C TYR A 32 16.54 -3.15 5.06
N VAL A 33 16.39 -4.08 6.00
CA VAL A 33 16.48 -5.53 5.72
C VAL A 33 15.40 -5.96 4.71
N SER A 34 14.17 -5.45 4.87
CA SER A 34 13.06 -5.76 3.95
C SER A 34 13.38 -5.33 2.52
N VAL A 35 13.92 -4.13 2.34
CA VAL A 35 14.32 -3.61 1.01
C VAL A 35 15.47 -4.43 0.44
N VAL A 36 16.49 -4.77 1.23
CA VAL A 36 17.63 -5.59 0.77
C VAL A 36 17.16 -6.97 0.30
N ILE A 37 16.26 -7.62 1.04
CA ILE A 37 15.68 -8.93 0.64
C ILE A 37 14.99 -8.81 -0.72
N VAL A 38 14.19 -7.77 -0.93
CA VAL A 38 13.48 -7.55 -2.20
C VAL A 38 14.46 -7.32 -3.35
N ILE A 39 15.49 -6.50 -3.16
CA ILE A 39 16.50 -6.24 -4.19
C ILE A 39 17.25 -7.52 -4.57
N VAL A 40 17.71 -8.29 -3.58
CA VAL A 40 18.43 -9.56 -3.80
C VAL A 40 17.52 -10.61 -4.47
N SER A 41 16.21 -10.60 -4.17
CA SER A 41 15.27 -11.57 -4.76
C SER A 41 14.94 -11.27 -6.22
N PHE A 42 14.98 -9.99 -6.63
CA PHE A 42 14.54 -9.58 -7.97
C PHE A 42 15.69 -9.27 -8.93
N GLU A 43 16.93 -9.05 -8.44
CA GLU A 43 18.23 -8.78 -9.12
C GLU A 43 18.22 -7.73 -10.25
N HIS A 44 17.30 -7.84 -11.20
CA HIS A 44 17.03 -6.94 -12.31
C HIS A 44 15.88 -5.97 -12.01
N SER A 45 16.11 -4.67 -12.27
CA SER A 45 15.11 -3.60 -12.10
C SER A 45 13.81 -3.85 -12.89
N SER A 46 13.88 -4.57 -14.01
CA SER A 46 12.69 -4.91 -14.81
C SER A 46 11.75 -5.85 -14.06
N ASN A 47 12.30 -6.84 -13.36
CA ASN A 47 11.50 -7.85 -12.65
C ASN A 47 10.90 -7.26 -11.36
N LEU A 48 11.63 -6.35 -10.71
CA LEU A 48 11.13 -5.60 -9.56
C LEU A 48 9.98 -4.66 -9.95
N ALA A 49 10.10 -3.95 -11.07
CA ALA A 49 9.05 -3.06 -11.57
C ALA A 49 7.77 -3.83 -11.90
N ALA A 50 7.88 -4.97 -12.59
CA ALA A 50 6.73 -5.83 -12.90
C ALA A 50 6.05 -6.37 -11.63
N ALA A 51 6.82 -6.86 -10.66
CA ALA A 51 6.27 -7.36 -9.40
C ALA A 51 5.58 -6.26 -8.58
N TYR A 52 6.16 -5.06 -8.54
CA TYR A 52 5.54 -3.89 -7.91
C TYR A 52 4.22 -3.52 -8.60
N GLY A 53 4.19 -3.49 -9.93
CA GLY A 53 2.99 -3.19 -10.71
C GLY A 53 1.84 -4.16 -10.44
N ILE A 54 2.14 -5.47 -10.39
CA ILE A 54 1.18 -6.51 -10.03
C ILE A 54 0.66 -6.30 -8.60
N ALA A 55 1.56 -6.03 -7.64
CA ALA A 55 1.18 -5.82 -6.24
C ALA A 55 0.28 -4.59 -6.07
N VAL A 56 0.66 -3.44 -6.66
CA VAL A 56 -0.11 -2.20 -6.59
C VAL A 56 -1.48 -2.37 -7.23
N THR A 57 -1.52 -2.92 -8.44
CA THR A 57 -2.80 -3.14 -9.13
C THR A 57 -3.70 -4.10 -8.37
N GLY A 58 -3.14 -5.17 -7.79
CA GLY A 58 -3.87 -6.09 -6.91
C GLY A 58 -4.47 -5.39 -5.70
N THR A 59 -3.72 -4.49 -5.05
CA THR A 59 -4.25 -3.70 -3.92
C THR A 59 -5.32 -2.69 -4.34
N MET A 60 -5.21 -2.10 -5.54
CA MET A 60 -6.24 -1.21 -6.09
C MET A 60 -7.55 -1.96 -6.32
N VAL A 61 -7.50 -3.15 -6.95
CA VAL A 61 -8.68 -4.02 -7.15
C VAL A 61 -9.33 -4.39 -5.82
N LEU A 62 -8.53 -4.80 -4.83
CA LEU A 62 -9.05 -5.11 -3.48
C LEU A 62 -9.72 -3.89 -2.84
N THR A 63 -9.11 -2.72 -2.96
CA THR A 63 -9.65 -1.47 -2.40
C THR A 63 -10.94 -1.06 -3.11
N SER A 64 -11.05 -1.28 -4.42
CA SER A 64 -12.27 -1.05 -5.22
C SER A 64 -13.43 -1.94 -4.73
N ILE A 65 -13.16 -3.23 -4.48
CA ILE A 65 -14.15 -4.18 -3.94
C ILE A 65 -14.56 -3.80 -2.50
N LEU A 66 -13.59 -3.45 -1.65
CA LEU A 66 -13.85 -3.03 -0.27
C LEU A 66 -14.66 -1.73 -0.25
N SER A 67 -14.31 -0.76 -1.06
CA SER A 67 -15.01 0.52 -1.18
C SER A 67 -16.45 0.33 -1.64
N ALA A 68 -16.69 -0.53 -2.64
CA ALA A 68 -18.05 -0.86 -3.07
C ALA A 68 -18.85 -1.59 -1.97
N THR A 69 -18.19 -2.49 -1.23
CA THR A 69 -18.81 -3.19 -0.09
C THR A 69 -19.20 -2.21 1.01
N VAL A 70 -18.33 -1.26 1.35
CA VAL A 70 -18.58 -0.21 2.35
C VAL A 70 -19.66 0.76 1.88
N ALA A 71 -19.62 1.20 0.62
CA ALA A 71 -20.65 2.09 0.05
C ALA A 71 -22.05 1.45 0.09
N ARG A 72 -22.12 0.13 -0.16
CA ARG A 72 -23.38 -0.63 -0.10
C ARG A 72 -23.83 -0.89 1.35
N LYS A 73 -22.93 -1.35 2.21
CA LYS A 73 -23.28 -1.84 3.56
C LYS A 73 -23.38 -0.73 4.60
N ASN A 74 -22.58 0.33 4.48
CA ASN A 74 -22.50 1.41 5.45
C ASN A 74 -23.26 2.67 4.98
N TRP A 75 -23.22 2.98 3.67
CA TRP A 75 -23.81 4.22 3.14
C TRP A 75 -25.19 4.03 2.50
N HIS A 76 -25.67 2.79 2.30
CA HIS A 76 -26.95 2.51 1.62
C HIS A 76 -27.08 3.19 0.24
N TRP A 77 -25.98 3.40 -0.48
CA TRP A 77 -26.03 3.99 -1.83
C TRP A 77 -26.77 3.08 -2.81
N ASN A 78 -27.44 3.71 -3.79
CA ASN A 78 -28.16 2.98 -4.83
C ASN A 78 -27.20 2.02 -5.57
N LYS A 79 -27.62 0.76 -5.74
CA LYS A 79 -26.79 -0.32 -6.31
C LYS A 79 -26.21 0.05 -7.67
N LEU A 80 -26.94 0.86 -8.44
CA LEU A 80 -26.52 1.35 -9.75
C LEU A 80 -25.29 2.28 -9.65
N PHE A 81 -25.26 3.18 -8.67
CA PHE A 81 -24.18 4.17 -8.49
C PHE A 81 -22.91 3.49 -7.98
N VAL A 82 -23.06 2.53 -7.05
CA VAL A 82 -21.94 1.70 -6.55
C VAL A 82 -21.39 0.81 -7.67
N GLY A 83 -22.27 0.21 -8.49
CA GLY A 83 -21.87 -0.58 -9.65
C GLY A 83 -21.11 0.25 -10.69
N LEU A 84 -21.60 1.47 -10.99
CA LEU A 84 -20.94 2.37 -11.92
C LEU A 84 -19.57 2.83 -11.43
N MET A 85 -19.44 3.17 -10.14
CA MET A 85 -18.14 3.49 -9.53
C MET A 85 -17.18 2.29 -9.61
N LEU A 86 -17.65 1.10 -9.26
CA LEU A 86 -16.81 -0.09 -9.29
C LEU A 86 -16.36 -0.44 -10.70
N VAL A 87 -17.25 -0.33 -11.69
CA VAL A 87 -16.93 -0.53 -13.11
C VAL A 87 -15.94 0.52 -13.61
N ALA A 88 -16.09 1.78 -13.21
CA ALA A 88 -15.15 2.84 -13.59
C ALA A 88 -13.75 2.57 -13.01
N PHE A 89 -13.65 2.15 -11.75
CA PHE A 89 -12.38 1.76 -11.13
C PHE A 89 -11.77 0.52 -11.79
N LEU A 90 -12.55 -0.55 -11.99
CA LEU A 90 -12.08 -1.76 -12.67
C LEU A 90 -11.64 -1.48 -14.11
N CYS A 91 -12.30 -0.56 -14.82
CA CYS A 91 -11.92 -0.20 -16.17
C CYS A 91 -10.50 0.41 -16.25
N ILE A 92 -10.02 1.02 -15.16
CA ILE A 92 -8.65 1.54 -15.06
C ILE A 92 -7.71 0.43 -14.57
N ASP A 93 -8.15 -0.36 -13.59
CA ASP A 93 -7.33 -1.41 -12.97
C ASP A 93 -7.04 -2.59 -13.94
N ILE A 94 -8.01 -2.99 -14.77
CA ILE A 94 -7.87 -4.15 -15.67
C ILE A 94 -6.81 -3.92 -16.78
N PRO A 95 -6.81 -2.81 -17.52
CA PRO A 95 -5.77 -2.52 -18.51
C PRO A 95 -4.39 -2.33 -17.89
N LEU A 96 -4.33 -1.75 -16.68
CA LEU A 96 -3.08 -1.62 -15.93
C LEU A 96 -2.51 -3.00 -15.60
N PHE A 97 -3.35 -3.93 -15.13
CA PHE A 97 -2.91 -5.31 -14.85
C PHE A 97 -2.48 -6.09 -16.11
N LEU A 98 -3.13 -5.83 -17.25
CA LEU A 98 -2.85 -6.52 -18.50
C LEU A 98 -1.67 -5.93 -19.29
N GLY A 99 -1.35 -4.66 -19.02
CA GLY A 99 -0.35 -3.87 -19.74
C GLY A 99 1.10 -4.12 -19.32
N GLU A 100 1.34 -4.75 -18.17
CA GLU A 100 2.68 -5.14 -17.73
C GLU A 100 3.23 -6.24 -18.66
N PRO A 101 4.27 -5.97 -19.47
CA PRO A 101 4.90 -7.00 -20.29
C PRO A 101 5.61 -8.00 -19.38
N ARG A 102 5.38 -9.29 -19.66
CA ARG A 102 5.94 -10.44 -18.95
C ARG A 102 7.46 -10.53 -19.07
#